data_AF-A0A4P5XZV3-F1
#
_entry.id   AF-A0A4P5XZV3-F1
#
_cell.length_a   1.000
_cell.length_b   1.000
_cell.length_c   1.000
_cell.angle_alpha   90.00
_cell.angle_beta   90.00
_cell.angle_gamma   90.00
#
_symmetry.space_group_name_H-M   'P 1'
#
loop_
_entity.id
_entity.type
_entity.pdbx_description
1 polymer ?
#
loop_
_entity_poly.entity_id
_entity_poly.type
_entity_poly.pdbx_seq_one_letter_code
_entity_poly.pdbx_strand_id
1 'polypeptide(L)'
;MFLPENPDAFVALEKTQLEGTQYSTVQIEPGQTITLPQPFMFTVRPTVRHVNARGAEILTEVLCMYDNAGEHFLPGADSLTSPTTQHLAQSKNIFFLFDPTQDVRFRTRLQGLSADPQVGQVLRAFRQDNVLLEMAARIRRHAGIPADEKLRQPLTIVVTKSDIWGGLLPGIDLKNEPYQLEERTSGLILGRVKKDFIEMVSRQIQNLLAETVPEFVSAVNDISAQALYIPVSATGGSTILDPKSGLLKVRASDVKPAWVTVPFLYEFSRWGKLVGSIRKEGPTAE
;
A
#
# COMPACT_ATOMS: atom_id res chain seq x y z
N MET A 1 7.51 -14.53 -12.70
CA MET A 1 7.60 -13.05 -12.71
C MET A 1 8.77 -12.53 -11.87
N PHE A 2 8.95 -12.96 -10.61
CA PHE A 2 10.13 -12.59 -9.78
C PHE A 2 11.34 -13.54 -9.92
N LEU A 3 11.17 -14.62 -10.69
CA LEU A 3 12.22 -15.57 -11.07
C LEU A 3 12.04 -15.93 -12.57
N PRO A 4 12.17 -14.97 -13.50
CA PRO A 4 12.06 -15.29 -14.92
C PRO A 4 13.26 -16.13 -15.37
N GLU A 5 13.05 -17.03 -16.34
CA GLU A 5 14.14 -17.78 -16.98
C GLU A 5 15.16 -16.84 -17.65
N ASN A 6 14.69 -15.68 -18.15
CA ASN A 6 15.54 -14.62 -18.67
C ASN A 6 15.28 -13.29 -17.90
N PRO A 7 16.23 -12.84 -17.05
CA PRO A 7 16.08 -11.62 -16.26
C PRO A 7 16.11 -10.32 -17.08
N ASP A 8 16.63 -10.37 -18.31
CA ASP A 8 16.71 -9.21 -19.21
C ASP A 8 15.52 -9.12 -20.18
N ALA A 9 14.60 -10.09 -20.12
CA ALA A 9 13.37 -10.03 -20.90
C ALA A 9 12.43 -8.95 -20.36
N PHE A 10 11.84 -8.19 -21.29
CA PHE A 10 10.77 -7.26 -20.98
C PHE A 10 9.46 -8.01 -20.80
N VAL A 11 8.88 -7.89 -19.61
CA VAL A 11 7.62 -8.54 -19.24
C VAL A 11 6.56 -7.50 -18.90
N ALA A 12 5.31 -7.77 -19.29
CA ALA A 12 4.16 -6.99 -18.83
C ALA A 12 3.70 -7.54 -17.47
N LEU A 13 3.31 -6.66 -16.56
CA LEU A 13 2.71 -7.04 -15.29
C LEU A 13 1.20 -7.14 -15.48
N GLU A 14 0.63 -8.31 -15.20
CA GLU A 14 -0.80 -8.52 -15.25
C GLU A 14 -1.50 -7.83 -14.07
N LYS A 15 -2.74 -7.39 -14.27
CA LYS A 15 -3.58 -6.86 -13.21
C LYS A 15 -4.13 -8.00 -12.36
N THR A 16 -4.41 -7.71 -11.09
CA THR A 16 -5.19 -8.59 -10.21
C THR A 16 -6.55 -8.88 -10.86
N GLN A 17 -6.90 -10.16 -10.97
CA GLN A 17 -8.14 -10.62 -11.59
C GLN A 17 -9.26 -10.73 -10.56
N LEU A 18 -10.51 -10.59 -11.00
CA LEU A 18 -11.72 -10.71 -10.16
C LEU A 18 -12.03 -12.16 -9.74
N GLU A 19 -11.55 -13.12 -10.53
CA GLU A 19 -11.74 -14.56 -10.34
C GLU A 19 -10.41 -15.26 -10.64
N GLY A 20 -10.17 -16.43 -10.04
CA GLY A 20 -8.95 -17.21 -10.29
C GLY A 20 -8.28 -17.70 -9.01
N THR A 21 -6.95 -17.87 -9.06
CA THR A 21 -6.13 -18.53 -8.01
C THR A 21 -6.14 -17.86 -6.64
N GLN A 22 -6.67 -16.64 -6.53
CA GLN A 22 -6.82 -15.90 -5.27
C GLN A 22 -8.17 -16.12 -4.60
N TYR A 23 -9.05 -16.96 -5.17
CA TYR A 23 -10.36 -17.25 -4.63
C TYR A 23 -10.60 -18.76 -4.59
N SER A 24 -11.25 -19.22 -3.53
CA SER A 24 -11.61 -20.63 -3.34
C SER A 24 -13.11 -20.77 -3.17
N THR A 25 -13.73 -21.61 -3.99
CA THR A 25 -15.13 -21.99 -3.83
C THR A 25 -15.23 -23.17 -2.87
N VAL A 26 -15.97 -22.98 -1.78
CA VAL A 26 -16.21 -24.00 -0.75
C VAL A 26 -17.71 -24.26 -0.64
N GLN A 27 -18.08 -25.51 -0.37
CA GLN A 27 -19.46 -25.85 0.03
C GLN A 27 -19.56 -25.73 1.54
N ILE A 28 -20.43 -24.83 2.02
CA ILE A 28 -20.75 -24.73 3.45
C ILE A 28 -21.85 -25.75 3.79
N GLU A 29 -22.83 -25.91 2.90
CA GLU A 29 -23.93 -26.88 3.02
C GLU A 29 -24.20 -27.57 1.67
N PRO A 30 -24.90 -28.72 1.64
CA PRO A 30 -25.30 -29.35 0.38
C PRO A 30 -26.10 -28.38 -0.50
N GLY A 31 -25.56 -28.04 -1.67
CA GLY A 31 -26.17 -27.10 -2.62
C GLY A 31 -25.84 -25.61 -2.36
N GLN A 32 -25.12 -25.29 -1.30
CA GLN A 32 -24.69 -23.92 -0.99
C GLN A 32 -23.17 -23.77 -1.14
N THR A 33 -22.77 -23.25 -2.29
CA THR A 33 -21.38 -22.87 -2.58
C THR A 33 -21.16 -21.39 -2.31
N ILE A 34 -20.04 -21.07 -1.66
CA ILE A 34 -19.58 -19.70 -1.46
C ILE A 34 -18.15 -19.57 -2.00
N THR A 35 -17.84 -18.43 -2.59
CA THR A 35 -16.49 -18.10 -3.05
C THR A 35 -15.85 -17.14 -2.07
N LEU A 36 -14.71 -17.56 -1.48
CA LEU A 36 -14.00 -16.79 -0.45
C LEU A 36 -12.62 -16.35 -0.94
N PRO A 37 -12.16 -15.15 -0.54
CA PRO A 37 -10.81 -14.71 -0.85
C PRO A 37 -9.78 -15.55 -0.10
N GLN A 38 -8.72 -15.96 -0.80
CA GLN A 38 -7.62 -16.72 -0.22
C GLN A 38 -6.61 -15.75 0.43
N PRO A 39 -6.33 -15.90 1.74
CA PRO A 39 -5.34 -15.06 2.40
C PRO A 39 -3.91 -15.45 2.02
N PHE A 40 -3.04 -14.44 1.95
CA PHE A 40 -1.60 -14.62 2.02
C PHE A 40 -1.17 -14.64 3.49
N MET A 41 -0.51 -15.72 3.90
CA MET A 41 -0.04 -15.90 5.27
C MET A 41 1.48 -15.88 5.33
N PHE A 42 2.04 -15.02 6.17
CA PHE A 42 3.48 -14.90 6.38
C PHE A 42 3.80 -15.02 7.87
N THR A 43 4.81 -15.83 8.20
CA THR A 43 5.33 -15.91 9.57
C THR A 43 6.40 -14.85 9.77
N VAL A 44 6.13 -13.91 10.68
CA VAL A 44 7.07 -12.85 11.06
C VAL A 44 7.69 -13.23 12.39
N ARG A 45 9.02 -13.38 12.43
CA ARG A 45 9.75 -13.76 13.65
C ARG A 45 11.06 -13.00 13.81
N PRO A 46 11.53 -12.76 15.06
CA PRO A 46 12.86 -12.22 15.30
C PRO A 46 13.95 -13.05 14.61
N THR A 47 14.94 -12.38 14.03
CA THR A 47 16.16 -13.04 13.56
C THR A 47 17.10 -13.35 14.71
N VAL A 48 18.11 -14.19 14.49
CA VAL A 48 19.15 -14.50 15.50
C VAL A 48 19.94 -13.27 15.97
N ARG A 49 19.97 -12.20 15.15
CA ARG A 49 20.66 -10.94 15.48
C ARG A 49 19.73 -9.92 16.15
N HIS A 50 18.46 -10.25 16.33
CA HIS A 50 17.48 -9.38 16.97
C HIS A 50 17.71 -9.31 18.49
N VAL A 51 17.41 -8.17 19.11
CA VAL A 51 17.63 -7.97 20.55
C VAL A 51 16.82 -8.92 21.43
N ASN A 52 15.65 -9.31 20.93
CA ASN A 52 14.77 -10.29 21.55
C ASN A 52 14.88 -11.68 20.90
N ALA A 53 16.02 -12.05 20.31
CA ALA A 53 16.19 -13.34 19.63
C ALA A 53 15.85 -14.54 20.51
N ARG A 54 16.16 -14.48 21.82
CA ARG A 54 15.81 -15.54 22.79
C ARG A 54 14.31 -15.70 23.01
N GLY A 55 13.51 -14.67 22.70
CA GLY A 55 12.05 -14.69 22.80
C GLY A 55 11.34 -15.00 21.48
N ALA A 56 12.05 -15.49 20.46
CA ALA A 56 11.49 -15.68 19.11
C ALA A 56 10.19 -16.51 19.10
N GLU A 57 10.09 -17.55 19.92
CA GLU A 57 8.90 -18.41 20.00
C GLU A 57 7.65 -17.64 20.46
N ILE A 58 7.82 -16.73 21.42
CA ILE A 58 6.73 -15.92 22.00
C ILE A 58 6.40 -14.71 21.11
N LEU A 59 7.41 -14.18 20.42
CA LEU A 59 7.30 -12.98 19.59
C LEU A 59 6.95 -13.28 18.13
N THR A 60 6.85 -14.55 17.74
CA THR A 60 6.44 -14.93 16.39
C THR A 60 4.97 -14.58 16.18
N GLU A 61 4.68 -13.90 15.07
CA GLU A 61 3.33 -13.49 14.68
C GLU A 61 3.03 -13.98 13.27
N VAL A 62 1.75 -14.25 12.98
CA VAL A 62 1.27 -14.53 11.62
C VAL A 62 0.66 -13.26 11.05
N LEU A 63 1.27 -12.76 9.97
CA LEU A 63 0.70 -11.71 9.13
C LEU A 63 -0.25 -12.36 8.12
N CYS A 64 -1.54 -12.01 8.20
CA CYS A 64 -2.55 -12.39 7.24
C CYS A 64 -2.89 -11.18 6.37
N MET A 65 -2.79 -11.33 5.06
CA MET A 65 -3.10 -10.28 4.08
C MET A 65 -4.13 -10.78 3.08
N TYR A 66 -5.06 -9.90 2.72
CA TYR A 66 -6.00 -10.10 1.63
C TYR A 66 -5.71 -9.06 0.55
N ASP A 67 -5.75 -9.49 -0.70
CA ASP A 67 -5.64 -8.61 -1.87
C ASP A 67 -7.01 -8.48 -2.52
N ASN A 68 -7.44 -7.24 -2.78
CA ASN A 68 -8.70 -6.95 -3.44
C ASN A 68 -8.42 -6.05 -4.64
N ALA A 69 -8.74 -6.54 -5.84
CA ALA A 69 -8.83 -5.69 -7.03
C ALA A 69 -9.87 -4.56 -6.84
N GLY A 70 -9.63 -3.40 -7.45
CA GLY A 70 -10.53 -2.25 -7.35
C GLY A 70 -11.92 -2.52 -7.92
N GLU A 71 -12.00 -3.43 -8.89
CA GLU A 71 -13.23 -3.88 -9.53
C GLU A 71 -14.17 -4.62 -8.56
N HIS A 72 -13.67 -5.18 -7.44
CA HIS A 72 -14.52 -5.76 -6.39
C HIS A 72 -15.42 -4.72 -5.72
N PHE A 73 -15.10 -3.43 -5.85
CA PHE A 73 -15.88 -2.33 -5.31
C PHE A 73 -16.80 -1.70 -6.35
N LEU A 74 -16.97 -2.30 -7.54
CA LEU A 74 -17.99 -1.86 -8.49
C LEU A 74 -19.37 -2.42 -8.07
N PRO A 75 -20.49 -1.76 -8.45
CA PRO A 75 -21.83 -2.24 -8.16
C PRO A 75 -22.04 -3.68 -8.64
N GLY A 76 -22.58 -4.55 -7.78
CA GLY A 76 -22.89 -5.95 -8.09
C GLY A 76 -21.74 -6.95 -7.83
N ALA A 77 -20.56 -6.49 -7.44
CA ALA A 77 -19.40 -7.35 -7.17
C ALA A 77 -19.36 -7.94 -5.74
N ASP A 78 -20.29 -7.54 -4.86
CA ASP A 78 -20.51 -8.15 -3.54
C ASP A 78 -21.85 -8.87 -3.52
N SER A 79 -21.86 -10.11 -3.06
CA SER A 79 -23.09 -10.89 -2.91
C SER A 79 -23.00 -11.81 -1.70
N LEU A 80 -24.14 -12.35 -1.28
CA LEU A 80 -24.18 -13.35 -0.20
C LEU A 80 -23.37 -14.62 -0.53
N THR A 81 -23.21 -14.93 -1.82
CA THR A 81 -22.46 -16.09 -2.31
C THR A 81 -21.01 -15.76 -2.69
N SER A 82 -20.64 -14.48 -2.68
CA SER A 82 -19.28 -13.99 -2.93
C SER A 82 -19.00 -12.76 -2.04
N PRO A 83 -18.78 -12.96 -0.72
CA PRO A 83 -18.54 -11.89 0.22
C PRO A 83 -17.12 -11.33 0.10
N THR A 84 -16.81 -10.72 -1.03
CA THR A 84 -15.45 -10.31 -1.41
C THR A 84 -14.84 -9.24 -0.51
N THR A 85 -15.62 -8.59 0.36
CA THR A 85 -15.15 -7.47 1.19
C THR A 85 -15.40 -7.62 2.70
N GLN A 86 -15.99 -8.74 3.16
CA GLN A 86 -16.32 -8.91 4.59
C GLN A 86 -15.08 -8.90 5.50
N HIS A 87 -13.95 -9.43 5.03
CA HIS A 87 -12.70 -9.42 5.80
C HIS A 87 -12.18 -8.01 6.07
N LEU A 88 -12.55 -7.00 5.27
CA LEU A 88 -12.15 -5.61 5.50
C LEU A 88 -12.71 -5.08 6.82
N ALA A 89 -13.92 -5.48 7.21
CA ALA A 89 -14.51 -5.09 8.49
C ALA A 89 -13.79 -5.69 9.70
N GLN A 90 -13.16 -6.86 9.54
CA GLN A 90 -12.37 -7.54 10.57
C GLN A 90 -10.88 -7.18 10.51
N SER A 91 -10.46 -6.41 9.50
CA SER A 91 -9.06 -6.06 9.31
C SER A 91 -8.53 -5.19 10.44
N LYS A 92 -7.27 -5.40 10.83
CA LYS A 92 -6.60 -4.53 11.80
C LYS A 92 -6.17 -3.21 11.18
N ASN A 93 -5.77 -3.24 9.92
CA ASN A 93 -5.27 -2.12 9.13
C ASN A 93 -5.74 -2.25 7.69
N ILE A 94 -5.95 -1.10 7.04
CA ILE A 94 -6.36 -1.02 5.63
C ILE A 94 -5.27 -0.32 4.83
N PHE A 95 -4.80 -0.99 3.78
CA PHE A 95 -3.91 -0.41 2.77
C PHE A 95 -4.72 -0.13 1.50
N PHE A 96 -4.82 1.14 1.09
CA PHE A 96 -5.47 1.53 -0.15
C PHE A 96 -4.42 1.97 -1.15
N LEU A 97 -4.30 1.26 -2.28
CA LEU A 97 -3.37 1.62 -3.35
C LEU A 97 -3.98 2.74 -4.18
N PHE A 98 -3.33 3.89 -4.17
CA PHE A 98 -3.72 5.06 -4.95
C PHE A 98 -2.67 5.34 -6.02
N ASP A 99 -3.08 5.44 -7.27
CA ASP A 99 -2.23 5.81 -8.39
C ASP A 99 -2.53 7.25 -8.82
N PRO A 100 -1.73 8.25 -8.38
CA PRO A 100 -2.00 9.64 -8.71
C PRO A 100 -1.85 9.91 -10.21
N THR A 101 -1.11 9.08 -10.94
CA THR A 101 -0.90 9.24 -12.39
C THR A 101 -2.18 8.97 -13.20
N GLN A 102 -3.25 8.46 -12.59
CA GLN A 102 -4.55 8.31 -13.25
C GLN A 102 -5.35 9.62 -13.31
N ASP A 103 -5.02 10.62 -12.49
CA ASP A 103 -5.65 11.95 -12.56
C ASP A 103 -4.94 12.85 -13.60
N VAL A 104 -5.73 13.52 -14.44
CA VAL A 104 -5.22 14.39 -15.51
C VAL A 104 -4.46 15.59 -14.94
N ARG A 105 -4.97 16.22 -13.88
CA ARG A 105 -4.36 17.40 -13.24
C ARG A 105 -3.01 17.04 -12.62
N PHE A 106 -2.91 15.86 -12.03
CA PHE A 106 -1.66 15.34 -11.50
C PHE A 106 -0.64 15.08 -12.61
N ARG A 107 -1.04 14.47 -13.73
CA ARG A 107 -0.17 14.30 -14.90
C ARG A 107 0.29 15.63 -15.49
N THR A 108 -0.57 16.65 -15.52
CA THR A 108 -0.19 18.00 -15.98
C THR A 108 0.96 18.58 -15.14
N ARG A 109 0.97 18.36 -13.82
CA ARG A 109 2.08 18.78 -12.94
C ARG A 109 3.40 18.04 -13.24
N LEU A 110 3.35 16.86 -13.85
CA LEU A 110 4.54 16.07 -14.19
C LEU A 110 5.15 16.44 -15.55
N GLN A 111 4.47 17.26 -16.36
CA GLN A 111 4.99 17.69 -17.65
C GLN A 111 6.31 18.45 -17.48
N GLY A 112 7.36 17.97 -18.15
CA GLY A 112 8.71 18.54 -18.06
C GLY A 112 9.51 18.08 -16.82
N LEU A 113 8.90 17.36 -15.88
CA LEU A 113 9.59 16.79 -14.71
C LEU A 113 9.85 15.29 -14.83
N SER A 114 9.00 14.56 -15.56
CA SER A 114 9.13 13.12 -15.76
C SER A 114 9.06 12.77 -17.24
N ALA A 115 9.94 11.86 -17.66
CA ALA A 115 9.98 11.30 -19.00
C ALA A 115 9.24 9.96 -19.12
N ASP A 116 8.52 9.53 -18.06
CA ASP A 116 7.80 8.27 -18.07
C ASP A 116 6.74 8.26 -19.18
N PRO A 117 6.64 7.19 -20.00
CA PRO A 117 5.66 7.11 -21.09
C PRO A 117 4.22 7.33 -20.65
N GLN A 118 3.87 7.03 -19.38
CA GLN A 118 2.53 7.19 -18.84
C GLN A 118 2.10 8.65 -18.65
N VAL A 119 3.05 9.60 -18.56
CA VAL A 119 2.74 11.02 -18.37
C VAL A 119 2.10 11.62 -19.62
N GLY A 120 2.57 11.21 -20.80
CA GLY A 120 2.08 11.69 -22.09
C GLY A 120 0.88 10.91 -22.64
N GLN A 121 0.48 9.80 -22.02
CA GLN A 121 -0.63 8.98 -22.49
C GLN A 121 -1.98 9.55 -22.07
N VAL A 122 -2.94 9.52 -23.00
CA VAL A 122 -4.36 9.75 -22.71
C VAL A 122 -4.92 8.50 -22.03
N LEU A 123 -4.66 8.38 -20.74
CA LEU A 123 -5.28 7.35 -19.90
C LEU A 123 -6.69 7.80 -19.52
N ARG A 124 -7.65 6.86 -19.62
CA ARG A 124 -9.00 7.06 -19.09
C ARG A 124 -8.89 7.35 -17.60
N ALA A 125 -9.34 8.54 -17.19
CA ALA A 125 -9.39 8.89 -15.78
C ALA A 125 -10.28 7.88 -15.04
N PHE A 126 -9.75 7.31 -13.96
CA PHE A 126 -10.46 6.37 -13.11
C PHE A 126 -10.68 7.01 -11.74
N ARG A 127 -11.93 7.00 -11.28
CA ARG A 127 -12.37 7.64 -10.04
C ARG A 127 -12.07 6.75 -8.84
N GLN A 128 -10.82 6.79 -8.39
CA GLN A 128 -10.35 6.02 -7.23
C GLN A 128 -11.00 6.47 -5.91
N ASP A 129 -11.44 7.73 -5.83
CA ASP A 129 -12.23 8.26 -4.72
C ASP A 129 -13.57 7.54 -4.56
N ASN A 130 -14.25 7.18 -5.66
CA ASN A 130 -15.48 6.39 -5.60
C ASN A 130 -15.23 4.98 -5.06
N VAL A 131 -14.13 4.34 -5.48
CA VAL A 131 -13.72 3.02 -4.98
C VAL A 131 -13.46 3.08 -3.47
N LEU A 132 -12.78 4.13 -3.01
CA LEU A 132 -12.51 4.36 -1.59
C LEU A 132 -13.79 4.58 -0.77
N LEU A 133 -14.73 5.38 -1.28
CA LEU A 133 -16.02 5.63 -0.62
C LEU A 133 -16.87 4.36 -0.52
N GLU A 134 -16.91 3.56 -1.59
CA GLU A 134 -17.61 2.27 -1.58
C GLU A 134 -16.97 1.28 -0.59
N MET A 135 -15.63 1.20 -0.57
CA MET A 135 -14.91 0.40 0.42
C MET A 135 -15.32 0.78 1.85
N ALA A 136 -15.33 2.08 2.17
CA ALA A 136 -15.73 2.57 3.48
C ALA A 136 -17.20 2.26 3.80
N ALA A 137 -18.11 2.43 2.84
CA ALA A 137 -19.52 2.10 3.01
C ALA A 137 -19.73 0.61 3.32
N ARG A 138 -18.98 -0.28 2.65
CA ARG A 138 -19.04 -1.73 2.93
C ARG A 138 -18.48 -2.09 4.29
N ILE A 139 -17.33 -1.53 4.67
CA ILE A 139 -16.76 -1.74 6.01
C ILE A 139 -17.76 -1.31 7.07
N ARG A 140 -18.38 -0.13 6.93
CA ARG A 140 -19.40 0.36 7.87
C ARG A 140 -20.58 -0.58 7.98
N ARG A 141 -21.12 -1.02 6.84
CA ARG A 141 -22.23 -1.97 6.77
C ARG A 141 -21.92 -3.29 7.48
N HIS A 142 -20.75 -3.86 7.23
CA HIS A 142 -20.35 -5.15 7.79
C HIS A 142 -19.92 -5.06 9.26
N ALA A 143 -19.37 -3.93 9.69
CA ALA A 143 -18.98 -3.69 11.08
C ALA A 143 -20.14 -3.15 11.95
N GLY A 144 -21.32 -2.87 11.37
CA GLY A 144 -22.44 -2.25 12.07
C GLY A 144 -22.17 -0.82 12.53
N ILE A 145 -21.28 -0.11 11.81
CA ILE A 145 -20.90 1.28 12.09
C ILE A 145 -21.86 2.22 11.35
N PRO A 146 -22.34 3.32 11.97
CA PRO A 146 -23.13 4.36 11.29
C PRO A 146 -22.47 4.90 10.03
N ALA A 147 -23.28 5.33 9.06
CA ALA A 147 -22.81 5.78 7.75
C ALA A 147 -21.89 7.02 7.81
N ASP A 148 -22.08 7.86 8.82
CA ASP A 148 -21.38 9.11 9.10
C ASP A 148 -20.20 8.93 10.07
N GLU A 149 -20.07 7.79 10.74
CA GLU A 149 -18.96 7.51 11.64
C GLU A 149 -17.69 7.16 10.84
N LYS A 150 -16.55 7.69 11.28
CA LYS A 150 -15.24 7.39 10.70
C LYS A 150 -14.82 5.95 10.99
N LEU A 151 -14.04 5.35 10.10
CA LEU A 151 -13.50 4.01 10.30
C LEU A 151 -12.56 3.99 11.51
N ARG A 152 -12.62 2.91 12.27
CA ARG A 152 -11.76 2.68 13.45
C ARG A 152 -10.40 2.12 13.06
N GLN A 153 -10.37 1.35 11.97
CA GLN A 153 -9.16 0.80 11.38
C GLN A 153 -8.27 1.95 10.86
N PRO A 154 -6.96 1.93 11.13
CA PRO A 154 -6.02 2.82 10.47
C PRO A 154 -6.08 2.66 8.95
N LEU A 155 -6.09 3.81 8.26
CA LEU A 155 -6.11 3.88 6.81
C LEU A 155 -4.74 4.38 6.32
N THR A 156 -4.01 3.51 5.64
CA THR A 156 -2.77 3.87 4.97
C THR A 156 -3.01 3.94 3.46
N ILE A 157 -2.85 5.12 2.89
CA ILE A 157 -2.87 5.36 1.45
C ILE A 157 -1.47 5.09 0.90
N VAL A 158 -1.33 4.00 0.16
CA VAL A 158 -0.11 3.65 -0.56
C VAL A 158 -0.13 4.40 -1.89
N VAL A 159 0.59 5.52 -1.96
CA VAL A 159 0.67 6.36 -3.15
C VAL A 159 1.72 5.75 -4.09
N THR A 160 1.25 5.05 -5.10
CA THR A 160 2.05 4.21 -5.98
C THR A 160 2.81 5.02 -7.04
N LYS A 161 3.82 4.39 -7.65
CA LYS A 161 4.65 4.95 -8.74
C LYS A 161 5.45 6.20 -8.33
N SER A 162 5.95 6.22 -7.09
CA SER A 162 6.72 7.37 -6.59
C SER A 162 8.01 7.65 -7.35
N ASP A 163 8.51 6.70 -8.14
CA ASP A 163 9.60 6.91 -9.11
C ASP A 163 9.22 7.88 -10.24
N ILE A 164 7.94 7.98 -10.60
CA ILE A 164 7.45 8.88 -11.65
C ILE A 164 7.29 10.30 -11.12
N TRP A 165 6.76 10.45 -9.90
CA TRP A 165 6.31 11.73 -9.37
C TRP A 165 7.10 12.26 -8.18
N GLY A 166 8.05 11.50 -7.65
CA GLY A 166 8.84 11.88 -6.48
C GLY A 166 9.60 13.21 -6.64
N GLY A 167 9.90 13.60 -7.88
CA GLY A 167 10.49 14.91 -8.19
C GLY A 167 9.61 16.12 -7.80
N LEU A 168 8.30 15.92 -7.57
CA LEU A 168 7.39 16.94 -7.05
C LEU A 168 7.60 17.25 -5.56
N LEU A 169 8.39 16.43 -4.85
CA LEU A 169 8.73 16.61 -3.43
C LEU A 169 10.21 16.95 -3.26
N PRO A 170 10.62 18.21 -3.54
CA PRO A 170 12.02 18.59 -3.53
C PRO A 170 12.63 18.41 -2.14
N GLY A 171 13.84 17.86 -2.10
CA GLY A 171 14.59 17.64 -0.86
C GLY A 171 14.16 16.42 -0.04
N ILE A 172 13.20 15.63 -0.52
CA ILE A 172 12.79 14.38 0.14
C ILE A 172 13.45 13.19 -0.57
N ASP A 173 14.17 12.37 0.19
CA ASP A 173 14.73 11.12 -0.30
C ASP A 173 13.66 10.01 -0.31
N LEU A 174 13.17 9.71 -1.50
CA LEU A 174 12.22 8.62 -1.76
C LEU A 174 12.89 7.35 -2.32
N LYS A 175 14.23 7.34 -2.45
CA LYS A 175 14.99 6.19 -2.96
C LYS A 175 15.40 5.27 -1.82
N ASN A 176 15.84 5.85 -0.70
CA ASN A 176 16.25 5.08 0.46
C ASN A 176 15.10 4.90 1.43
N GLU A 177 14.99 3.70 2.02
CA GLU A 177 13.98 3.44 3.04
C GLU A 177 14.33 4.21 4.34
N PRO A 178 13.32 4.74 5.06
CA PRO A 178 13.49 5.60 6.23
C PRO A 178 13.82 4.80 7.51
N TYR A 179 14.79 3.89 7.40
CA TYR A 179 15.26 3.07 8.51
C TYR A 179 16.61 3.56 9.01
N GLN A 180 16.87 3.30 10.29
CA GLN A 180 18.17 3.55 10.91
C GLN A 180 18.65 2.25 11.54
N LEU A 181 19.87 1.88 11.21
CA LEU A 181 20.61 0.85 11.92
C LEU A 181 21.54 1.54 12.92
N GLU A 182 21.52 1.07 14.16
CA GLU A 182 22.38 1.54 15.23
C GLU A 182 23.14 0.35 15.80
N GLU A 183 24.46 0.35 15.61
CA GLU A 183 25.35 -0.65 16.19
C GLU A 183 25.75 -0.22 17.60
N ARG A 184 25.52 -1.11 18.57
CA ARG A 184 25.92 -0.91 19.97
C ARG A 184 27.31 -1.44 20.20
N THR A 185 27.99 -0.94 21.24
CA THR A 185 29.32 -1.40 21.68
C THR A 185 29.38 -2.90 21.96
N SER A 186 28.23 -3.54 22.25
CA SER A 186 28.11 -4.99 22.42
C SER A 186 28.09 -5.80 21.11
N GLY A 187 28.21 -5.15 19.93
CA GLY A 187 28.06 -5.77 18.61
C GLY A 187 26.61 -6.02 18.20
N LEU A 188 25.66 -5.51 18.97
CA LEU A 188 24.23 -5.68 18.72
C LEU A 188 23.71 -4.58 17.79
N ILE A 189 22.96 -4.97 16.75
CA ILE A 189 22.41 -4.04 15.75
C ILE A 189 20.92 -3.81 16.01
N LEU A 190 20.55 -2.55 16.26
CA LEU A 190 19.19 -2.09 16.43
C LEU A 190 18.66 -1.49 15.13
N GLY A 191 17.60 -2.06 14.56
CA GLY A 191 16.84 -1.45 13.48
C GLY A 191 15.72 -0.57 14.04
N ARG A 192 15.52 0.61 13.45
CA ARG A 192 14.50 1.56 13.88
C ARG A 192 13.80 2.22 12.70
N VAL A 193 12.50 2.44 12.85
CA VAL A 193 11.67 3.17 11.88
C VAL A 193 11.65 4.66 12.25
N LYS A 194 12.02 5.54 11.31
CA LYS A 194 11.99 7.01 11.48
C LYS A 194 10.57 7.56 11.32
N LYS A 195 9.69 7.34 12.32
CA LYS A 195 8.26 7.72 12.25
C LYS A 195 8.04 9.19 11.92
N ASP A 196 8.73 10.10 12.59
CA ASP A 196 8.55 11.54 12.36
C ASP A 196 8.85 11.95 10.91
N PHE A 197 9.84 11.29 10.30
CA PHE A 197 10.17 11.51 8.90
C PHE A 197 9.06 10.97 7.99
N ILE A 198 8.56 9.76 8.24
CA ILE A 198 7.44 9.18 7.49
C ILE A 198 6.18 10.04 7.61
N GLU A 199 5.84 10.50 8.81
CA GLU A 199 4.68 11.37 9.04
C GLU A 199 4.85 12.74 8.36
N MET A 200 6.07 13.28 8.32
CA MET A 200 6.39 14.52 7.60
C MET A 200 6.27 14.35 6.08
N VAL A 201 6.76 13.24 5.53
CA VAL A 201 6.56 12.87 4.11
C VAL A 201 5.08 12.67 3.81
N SER A 202 4.32 12.02 4.70
CA SER A 202 2.88 11.85 4.56
C SER A 202 2.14 13.18 4.46
N ARG A 203 2.48 14.17 5.30
CA ARG A 203 1.88 15.52 5.23
C ARG A 203 2.21 16.23 3.92
N GLN A 204 3.45 16.10 3.44
CA GLN A 204 3.88 16.67 2.15
C GLN A 204 3.09 16.07 0.98
N ILE A 205 2.91 14.75 0.98
CA ILE A 205 2.09 14.06 -0.03
C ILE A 205 0.63 14.48 0.06
N GLN A 206 0.06 14.54 1.27
CA GLN A 206 -1.32 14.98 1.46
C GLN A 206 -1.56 16.38 0.89
N ASN A 207 -0.63 17.33 1.14
CA ASN A 207 -0.71 18.68 0.59
C ASN A 207 -0.64 18.68 -0.95
N LEU A 208 0.31 17.94 -1.52
CA LEU A 208 0.42 17.79 -2.98
C LEU A 208 -0.87 17.23 -3.60
N LEU A 209 -1.46 16.21 -2.96
CA LEU A 209 -2.71 15.62 -3.41
C LEU A 209 -3.90 16.55 -3.19
N ALA A 210 -3.92 17.37 -2.15
CA ALA A 210 -4.99 18.35 -1.94
C ALA A 210 -5.01 19.43 -3.02
N GLU A 211 -3.84 19.80 -3.56
CA GLU A 211 -3.74 20.75 -4.69
C GLU A 211 -4.17 20.15 -6.04
N THR A 212 -3.98 18.85 -6.22
CA THR A 212 -4.08 18.20 -7.55
C THR A 212 -5.30 17.29 -7.69
N VAL A 213 -5.69 16.60 -6.61
CA VAL A 213 -6.80 15.65 -6.53
C VAL A 213 -7.59 15.87 -5.21
N PRO A 214 -8.14 17.08 -4.99
CA PRO A 214 -8.79 17.46 -3.72
C PRO A 214 -9.95 16.54 -3.34
N GLU A 215 -10.67 16.00 -4.32
CA GLU A 215 -11.82 15.12 -4.10
C GLU A 215 -11.41 13.83 -3.40
N PHE A 216 -10.25 13.28 -3.76
CA PHE A 216 -9.69 12.09 -3.11
C PHE A 216 -9.26 12.39 -1.67
N VAL A 217 -8.58 13.52 -1.43
CA VAL A 217 -8.16 13.91 -0.08
C VAL A 217 -9.38 14.17 0.82
N SER A 218 -10.43 14.80 0.29
CA SER A 218 -11.70 14.98 1.00
C SER A 218 -12.30 13.63 1.39
N ALA A 219 -12.40 12.68 0.44
CA ALA A 219 -12.93 11.35 0.70
C ALA A 219 -12.12 10.62 1.80
N VAL A 220 -10.79 10.69 1.77
CA VAL A 220 -9.93 10.11 2.82
C VAL A 220 -10.23 10.74 4.18
N ASN A 221 -10.35 12.07 4.24
CA ASN A 221 -10.64 12.80 5.47
C ASN A 221 -12.04 12.51 6.02
N ASP A 222 -13.03 12.25 5.16
CA ASP A 222 -14.39 11.88 5.57
C ASP A 222 -14.46 10.45 6.11
N ILE A 223 -13.59 9.57 5.61
CA ILE A 223 -13.56 8.15 5.98
C ILE A 223 -12.73 7.92 7.25
N SER A 224 -11.62 8.62 7.42
CA SER A 224 -10.67 8.37 8.51
C SER A 224 -10.31 9.64 9.28
N ALA A 225 -10.08 9.49 10.59
CA ALA A 225 -9.57 10.58 11.43
C ALA A 225 -8.06 10.73 11.30
N GLN A 226 -7.38 9.65 10.94
CA GLN A 226 -5.92 9.58 10.81
C GLN A 226 -5.60 8.70 9.61
N ALA A 227 -5.29 9.35 8.49
CA ALA A 227 -4.77 8.69 7.31
C ALA A 227 -3.26 8.94 7.18
N LEU A 228 -2.54 7.91 6.76
CA LEU A 228 -1.11 8.00 6.47
C LEU A 228 -0.88 7.82 4.97
N TYR A 229 -0.14 8.73 4.35
CA TYR A 229 0.21 8.66 2.94
C TYR A 229 1.66 8.21 2.80
N ILE A 230 1.89 7.07 2.15
CA ILE A 230 3.23 6.50 1.99
C ILE A 230 3.56 6.40 0.49
N PRO A 231 4.66 7.02 0.03
CA PRO A 231 5.13 6.87 -1.34
C PRO A 231 5.66 5.45 -1.54
N VAL A 232 5.28 4.79 -2.63
CA VAL A 232 5.82 3.47 -2.97
C VAL A 232 6.15 3.40 -4.46
N SER A 233 7.33 2.87 -4.76
CA SER A 233 7.68 2.43 -6.11
C SER A 233 7.94 0.92 -6.07
N ALA A 234 7.00 0.15 -6.63
CA ALA A 234 7.12 -1.31 -6.66
C ALA A 234 8.21 -1.77 -7.63
N THR A 235 8.41 -1.04 -8.74
CA THR A 235 9.40 -1.38 -9.77
C THR A 235 10.72 -0.64 -9.57
N GLY A 236 10.73 0.51 -8.89
CA GLY A 236 11.94 1.31 -8.72
C GLY A 236 12.33 2.17 -9.92
N GLY A 237 11.50 2.19 -10.96
CA GLY A 237 11.80 2.90 -12.19
C GLY A 237 10.69 2.81 -13.23
N SER A 238 10.81 3.72 -14.19
CA SER A 238 9.86 3.90 -15.28
C SER A 238 9.72 2.67 -16.16
N THR A 239 8.48 2.45 -16.60
CA THR A 239 8.16 1.40 -17.57
C THR A 239 8.55 1.82 -18.99
N ILE A 240 8.76 0.84 -19.87
CA ILE A 240 8.97 1.08 -21.30
C ILE A 240 7.72 0.66 -22.07
N LEU A 241 7.25 1.53 -22.96
CA LEU A 241 6.17 1.20 -23.88
C LEU A 241 6.71 0.29 -24.98
N ASP A 242 6.22 -0.95 -25.07
CA ASP A 242 6.52 -1.82 -26.20
C ASP A 242 5.68 -1.38 -27.42
N PRO A 243 6.30 -0.90 -28.51
CA PRO A 243 5.57 -0.45 -29.69
C PRO A 243 4.80 -1.57 -30.39
N LYS A 244 5.19 -2.85 -30.19
CA LYS A 244 4.50 -3.98 -30.84
C LYS A 244 3.22 -4.37 -30.12
N SER A 245 3.26 -4.47 -28.80
CA SER A 245 2.10 -4.88 -28.01
C SER A 245 1.27 -3.71 -27.48
N GLY A 246 1.81 -2.49 -27.51
CA GLY A 246 1.19 -1.32 -26.88
C GLY A 246 1.16 -1.40 -25.35
N LEU A 247 1.88 -2.36 -24.75
CA LEU A 247 1.87 -2.59 -23.31
C LEU A 247 3.09 -1.95 -22.67
N LEU A 248 2.91 -1.47 -21.44
CA LEU A 248 4.00 -1.07 -20.57
C LEU A 248 4.69 -2.32 -20.04
N LYS A 249 6.01 -2.40 -20.25
CA LYS A 249 6.84 -3.51 -19.82
C LYS A 249 7.93 -3.05 -18.89
N VAL A 250 8.34 -3.95 -18.02
CA VAL A 250 9.47 -3.81 -17.11
C VAL A 250 10.49 -4.89 -17.41
N ARG A 251 11.76 -4.58 -17.17
CA ARG A 251 12.83 -5.57 -17.18
C ARG A 251 13.09 -6.03 -15.76
N ALA A 252 13.08 -7.34 -15.52
CA ALA A 252 13.21 -7.87 -14.17
C ALA A 252 14.54 -7.47 -13.51
N SER A 253 15.64 -7.42 -14.27
CA SER A 253 16.95 -6.97 -13.79
C SER A 253 17.01 -5.49 -13.38
N ASP A 254 16.08 -4.66 -13.85
CA ASP A 254 16.01 -3.23 -13.51
C ASP A 254 15.14 -2.96 -12.27
N VAL A 255 14.45 -3.97 -11.73
CA VAL A 255 13.51 -3.81 -10.60
C VAL A 255 14.27 -3.46 -9.32
N LYS A 256 14.03 -2.26 -8.79
CA LYS A 256 14.67 -1.72 -7.57
C LYS A 256 13.63 -1.08 -6.64
N PRO A 257 12.78 -1.89 -5.98
CA PRO A 257 11.65 -1.37 -5.23
C PRO A 257 12.10 -0.37 -4.17
N ALA A 258 11.33 0.69 -3.98
CA ALA A 258 11.58 1.72 -2.98
C ALA A 258 10.36 1.88 -2.09
N TRP A 259 10.61 1.96 -0.78
CA TRP A 259 9.59 2.18 0.26
C TRP A 259 8.50 1.10 0.39
N VAL A 260 8.58 0.00 -0.36
CA VAL A 260 7.58 -1.08 -0.34
C VAL A 260 7.39 -1.74 1.02
N THR A 261 8.41 -1.72 1.89
CA THR A 261 8.33 -2.29 3.25
C THR A 261 7.79 -1.31 4.28
N VAL A 262 7.77 0.00 3.96
CA VAL A 262 7.46 1.08 4.91
C VAL A 262 6.04 1.02 5.44
N PRO A 263 4.98 0.76 4.64
CA PRO A 263 3.63 0.61 5.17
C PRO A 263 3.54 -0.46 6.26
N PHE A 264 4.19 -1.60 6.06
CA PHE A 264 4.17 -2.71 7.01
C PHE A 264 4.96 -2.38 8.27
N LEU A 265 6.21 -1.92 8.11
CA LEU A 265 7.08 -1.65 9.26
C LEU A 265 6.58 -0.46 10.10
N TYR A 266 5.96 0.54 9.48
CA TYR A 266 5.29 1.61 10.21
C TYR A 266 4.14 1.07 11.06
N GLU A 267 3.24 0.29 10.47
CA GLU A 267 2.11 -0.28 11.18
C GLU A 267 2.52 -1.30 12.26
N PHE A 268 3.49 -2.16 11.98
CA PHE A 268 4.07 -3.06 12.99
C PHE A 268 4.76 -2.32 14.11
N SER A 269 5.35 -1.17 13.86
CA SER A 269 5.92 -0.36 14.94
C SER A 269 4.85 0.38 15.76
N ARG A 270 3.59 0.38 15.31
CA ARG A 270 2.45 0.98 16.03
C ARG A 270 1.69 -0.07 16.85
N TRP A 271 1.57 -1.29 16.33
CA TRP A 271 0.70 -2.34 16.91
C TRP A 271 1.41 -3.67 17.19
N GLY A 272 2.54 -3.93 16.55
CA GLY A 272 3.30 -5.16 16.67
C GLY A 272 4.29 -5.13 17.83
N LYS A 273 4.72 -6.32 18.25
CA LYS A 273 5.68 -6.50 19.37
C LYS A 273 7.14 -6.52 18.92
N LEU A 274 7.37 -6.46 17.60
CA LEU A 274 8.65 -6.75 16.97
C LEU A 274 9.44 -5.53 16.53
N VAL A 275 8.77 -4.42 16.21
CA VAL A 275 9.41 -3.27 15.56
C VAL A 275 9.43 -2.07 16.51
N GLY A 276 10.63 -1.61 16.88
CA GLY A 276 10.82 -0.40 17.67
C GLY A 276 10.64 0.88 16.84
N SER A 277 10.33 2.00 17.50
CA SER A 277 10.21 3.32 16.85
C SER A 277 10.89 4.43 17.63
N ILE A 278 11.28 5.51 16.94
CA ILE A 278 11.75 6.76 17.56
C ILE A 278 10.73 7.87 17.24
N ARG A 279 10.43 8.68 18.24
CA ARG A 279 9.90 10.05 18.09
C ARG A 279 10.97 11.00 18.62
N LYS A 280 11.20 12.14 17.97
CA LYS A 280 11.98 13.23 18.55
C LYS A 280 11.31 13.60 19.86
N GLU A 281 12.06 13.53 20.96
CA GLU A 281 11.65 14.17 22.20
C GLU A 281 11.48 15.65 21.90
N GLY A 282 10.25 16.16 22.07
CA GLY A 282 10.02 17.59 22.13
C GLY A 282 10.77 18.17 23.34
N PRO A 283 11.03 19.48 23.39
CA PRO A 283 11.63 20.08 24.58
C PRO A 283 10.76 19.69 25.79
N THR A 284 11.38 19.05 26.78
CA THR A 284 10.78 18.87 28.10
C THR A 284 10.35 20.25 28.57
N ALA A 285 9.05 20.43 28.74
CA ALA A 285 8.51 21.61 29.38
C ALA A 285 9.05 21.63 30.83
N GLU A 286 9.98 22.54 31.10
CA GLU A 286 10.25 23.05 32.44
C GLU A 286 9.18 24.07 32.83
#